data_AF-A0AAJ0SCK6-F1
#
_entry.id   AF-A0AAJ0SCK6-F1
#
_cell.length_a   1.000
_cell.length_b   1.000
_cell.length_c   1.000
_cell.angle_alpha   90.00
_cell.angle_beta   90.00
_cell.angle_gamma   90.00
#
_symmetry.space_group_name_H-M   'P 1'
#
loop_
_entity.id
_entity.type
_entity.pdbx_description
1 polymer ?
#
loop_
_entity_poly.entity_id
_entity_poly.type
_entity_poly.pdbx_seq_one_letter_code
_entity_poly.pdbx_strand_id
1 'polypeptide(L)'
;MKKILKLSLVCAVLFTGMSTYAIDGNDNGAADFNLHVLKANGKLITFALNQVKKASISIYDKNNTLIYSENAFGKEGILRTFSLEELPAGTYFLQVEDSVKKVRHEITITDDTSVLSSKAVSSSYKANTIAQNSSVAVR
;
A
#
# COMPACT_ATOMS: atom_id res chain seq x y z
N MET A 1 30.62 5.24 27.38
CA MET A 1 29.49 5.60 26.48
C MET A 1 29.55 4.68 25.27
N LYS A 2 28.59 3.77 25.08
CA LYS A 2 28.56 2.91 23.88
C LYS A 2 27.50 3.44 22.92
N LYS A 3 27.94 4.02 21.80
CA LYS A 3 27.05 4.42 20.71
C LYS A 3 26.71 3.15 19.92
N ILE A 4 25.49 2.65 20.10
CA ILE A 4 24.91 1.61 19.25
C ILE A 4 24.44 2.28 17.96
N LEU A 5 25.18 2.03 16.87
CA LEU A 5 24.79 2.39 15.51
C LEU A 5 23.49 1.66 15.17
N LYS A 6 22.41 2.42 14.96
CA LYS A 6 21.15 1.92 14.41
C LYS A 6 21.36 1.61 12.93
N LEU A 7 21.84 0.40 12.62
CA LEU A 7 21.90 -0.08 11.25
C LEU A 7 20.51 -0.67 10.91
N SER A 8 19.60 0.16 10.42
CA SER A 8 18.37 -0.35 9.78
C SER A 8 18.62 -0.48 8.28
N LEU A 9 19.11 -1.64 7.88
CA LEU A 9 19.01 -2.07 6.48
C LEU A 9 18.26 -3.41 6.49
N VAL A 10 16.94 -3.32 6.51
CA VAL A 10 16.03 -4.44 6.26
C VAL A 10 15.92 -4.55 4.74
N CYS A 11 16.57 -5.58 4.19
CA CYS A 11 16.50 -5.89 2.77
C CYS A 11 15.24 -6.72 2.52
N ALA A 12 14.12 -6.05 2.29
CA ALA A 12 12.90 -6.73 1.87
C ALA A 12 13.13 -7.45 0.53
N VAL A 13 13.25 -8.78 0.56
CA VAL A 13 13.39 -9.61 -0.64
C VAL A 13 12.03 -9.68 -1.35
N LEU A 14 11.92 -9.02 -2.51
CA LEU A 14 10.70 -8.98 -3.31
C LEU A 14 10.73 -10.13 -4.33
N PHE A 15 9.70 -10.98 -4.30
CA PHE A 15 9.47 -11.94 -5.38
C PHE A 15 8.55 -11.29 -6.42
N THR A 16 9.13 -10.63 -7.43
CA THR A 16 8.37 -10.00 -8.52
C THR A 16 7.95 -11.06 -9.55
N GLY A 17 6.93 -11.86 -9.21
CA GLY A 17 6.29 -12.76 -10.17
C GLY A 17 5.36 -11.98 -11.10
N MET A 18 5.71 -11.86 -12.39
CA MET A 18 4.77 -11.40 -13.41
C MET A 18 3.66 -12.45 -13.54
N SER A 19 2.51 -12.21 -12.92
CA SER A 19 1.36 -13.09 -13.11
C SER A 19 0.16 -12.25 -13.52
N THR A 20 -0.41 -12.64 -14.66
CA THR A 20 -1.56 -12.02 -15.30
C THR A 20 -2.81 -12.58 -14.63
N TYR A 21 -3.53 -11.75 -13.87
CA TYR A 21 -4.79 -12.14 -13.25
C TYR A 21 -5.96 -11.41 -13.92
N ALA A 22 -7.05 -12.13 -14.15
CA ALA A 22 -8.36 -11.56 -14.40
C ALA A 22 -9.11 -11.59 -13.06
N ILE A 23 -9.47 -10.42 -12.53
CA ILE A 23 -10.25 -10.29 -11.29
C ILE A 23 -11.63 -9.78 -11.70
N ASP A 24 -12.63 -10.62 -11.45
CA ASP A 24 -14.06 -10.36 -11.71
C ASP A 24 -14.53 -9.16 -10.87
N GLY A 25 -15.08 -8.16 -11.56
CA GLY A 25 -15.48 -6.88 -10.97
C GLY A 25 -16.92 -6.92 -10.50
N ASN A 26 -17.13 -7.28 -9.23
CA ASN A 26 -18.41 -7.08 -8.55
C ASN A 26 -18.20 -6.13 -7.35
N ASP A 27 -18.08 -4.84 -7.66
CA ASP A 27 -17.85 -3.77 -6.70
C ASP A 27 -19.20 -3.22 -6.21
N ASN A 28 -19.65 -3.66 -5.04
CA ASN A 28 -20.67 -2.95 -4.28
C ASN A 28 -20.06 -1.67 -3.65
N GLY A 29 -19.94 -0.60 -4.43
CA GLY A 29 -20.02 0.79 -3.96
C GLY A 29 -18.99 1.35 -2.97
N ALA A 30 -17.91 0.64 -2.60
CA ALA A 30 -16.84 1.20 -1.78
C ALA A 30 -15.61 1.54 -2.65
N ALA A 31 -15.53 2.80 -3.10
CA ALA A 31 -14.51 3.34 -3.99
C ALA A 31 -13.11 3.50 -3.35
N ASP A 32 -12.70 2.59 -2.48
CA ASP A 32 -11.31 2.48 -2.04
C ASP A 32 -10.51 1.72 -3.11
N PHE A 33 -9.18 1.67 -3.06
CA PHE A 33 -8.47 0.80 -4.00
C PHE A 33 -9.07 -0.59 -3.84
N ASN A 34 -9.52 -1.24 -4.93
CA ASN A 34 -10.02 -2.62 -4.92
C ASN A 34 -8.87 -3.56 -4.55
N LEU A 35 -8.47 -3.50 -3.27
CA LEU A 35 -7.36 -4.22 -2.67
C LEU A 35 -7.85 -5.61 -2.33
N HIS A 36 -7.53 -6.56 -3.20
CA HIS A 36 -7.92 -7.95 -3.00
C HIS A 36 -6.79 -8.67 -2.30
N VAL A 37 -7.02 -9.11 -1.06
CA VAL A 37 -6.06 -9.92 -0.31
C VAL A 37 -6.17 -11.36 -0.80
N LEU A 38 -5.12 -11.85 -1.44
CA LEU A 38 -5.13 -13.16 -2.10
C LEU A 38 -4.62 -14.28 -1.19
N LYS A 39 -3.64 -13.98 -0.33
CA LYS A 39 -3.07 -14.95 0.61
C LYS A 39 -2.38 -14.27 1.78
N ALA A 40 -2.54 -14.89 2.96
CA ALA A 40 -1.67 -14.75 4.11
C ALA A 40 -1.07 -16.14 4.39
N ASN A 41 0.20 -16.35 4.10
CA ASN A 41 0.89 -17.63 4.37
C ASN A 41 2.15 -17.35 5.17
N GLY A 42 2.18 -17.74 6.44
CA GLY A 42 3.17 -17.21 7.37
C GLY A 42 3.09 -15.69 7.40
N LYS A 43 4.23 -15.01 7.28
CA LYS A 43 4.28 -13.54 7.22
C LYS A 43 4.28 -12.98 5.80
N LEU A 44 3.78 -13.72 4.81
CA LEU A 44 3.59 -13.21 3.46
C LEU A 44 2.20 -12.60 3.29
N ILE A 45 2.12 -11.37 2.78
CA ILE A 45 0.87 -10.77 2.31
C ILE A 45 0.90 -10.65 0.79
N THR A 46 -0.18 -11.07 0.12
CA THR A 46 -0.37 -10.84 -1.31
C THR A 46 -1.62 -10.02 -1.56
N PHE A 47 -1.50 -8.96 -2.36
CA PHE A 47 -2.64 -8.15 -2.78
C PHE A 47 -2.59 -7.71 -4.23
N ALA A 48 -3.78 -7.42 -4.78
CA ALA A 48 -3.96 -6.83 -6.10
C ALA A 48 -4.66 -5.46 -6.02
N LEU A 49 -4.34 -4.57 -6.96
CA LEU A 49 -4.99 -3.28 -7.20
C LEU A 49 -5.58 -3.30 -8.61
N ASN A 50 -6.90 -3.38 -8.73
CA ASN A 50 -7.59 -3.46 -10.02
C ASN A 50 -7.60 -2.12 -10.76
N GLN A 51 -7.35 -2.13 -12.08
CA GLN A 51 -7.42 -0.96 -12.96
C GLN A 51 -6.42 0.17 -12.62
N VAL A 52 -5.53 -0.05 -11.65
CA VAL A 52 -4.48 0.90 -11.26
C VAL A 52 -3.19 0.50 -11.95
N LYS A 53 -2.77 1.31 -12.93
CA LYS A 53 -1.57 1.05 -13.74
C LYS A 53 -0.28 1.56 -13.11
N LYS A 54 -0.38 2.55 -12.22
CA LYS A 54 0.74 3.16 -11.52
C LYS A 54 0.31 3.58 -10.12
N ALA A 55 1.06 3.16 -9.11
CA ALA A 55 0.87 3.61 -7.73
C ALA A 55 2.20 3.64 -6.99
N SER A 56 2.32 4.53 -6.01
CA SER A 56 3.31 4.43 -4.96
C SER A 56 2.76 3.53 -3.85
N ILE A 57 3.55 2.56 -3.42
CA ILE A 57 3.21 1.63 -2.36
C ILE A 57 4.22 1.85 -1.24
N SER A 58 3.74 2.00 -0.01
CA SER A 58 4.60 2.21 1.15
C SER A 58 4.10 1.39 2.35
N ILE A 59 5.03 0.95 3.20
CA ILE A 59 4.71 0.31 4.49
C ILE A 59 5.27 1.18 5.61
N TYR A 60 4.42 1.47 6.59
CA TYR A 60 4.77 2.23 7.78
C TYR A 60 4.60 1.40 9.06
N ASP A 61 5.39 1.69 10.10
CA ASP A 61 5.12 1.21 11.46
C ASP A 61 3.98 2.01 12.13
N LYS A 62 3.60 1.60 13.35
CA LYS A 62 2.59 2.29 14.17
C LYS A 62 2.91 3.76 14.52
N ASN A 63 4.16 4.17 14.41
CA ASN A 63 4.62 5.53 14.69
C ASN A 63 4.74 6.37 13.40
N ASN A 64 4.22 5.88 12.28
CA ASN A 64 4.35 6.45 10.94
C ASN A 64 5.79 6.54 10.43
N THR A 65 6.70 5.69 10.93
CA THR A 65 8.04 5.54 10.37
C THR A 65 7.95 4.75 9.06
N LEU A 66 8.52 5.28 7.98
CA LEU A 66 8.58 4.59 6.69
C LEU A 66 9.56 3.40 6.78
N ILE A 67 9.07 2.20 6.49
CA ILE A 67 9.85 0.96 6.47
C ILE A 67 10.25 0.60 5.05
N TYR A 68 9.31 0.77 4.12
CA TYR A 68 9.47 0.36 2.73
C TYR A 68 8.69 1.29 1.81
N SER A 69 9.21 1.51 0.61
CA SER A 69 8.47 2.17 -0.47
C SER A 69 8.90 1.70 -1.84
N GLU A 70 7.95 1.62 -2.77
CA GLU A 70 8.22 1.44 -4.20
C GLU A 70 7.26 2.27 -5.07
N ASN A 71 7.59 2.35 -6.35
CA ASN A 71 6.64 2.72 -7.41
C ASN A 71 6.31 1.47 -8.20
N ALA A 72 5.06 1.03 -8.12
CA ALA A 72 4.57 -0.15 -8.81
C ALA A 72 3.86 0.22 -10.12
N PHE A 73 4.07 -0.62 -11.13
CA PHE A 73 3.49 -0.48 -12.46
C PHE A 73 2.86 -1.79 -12.89
N GLY A 74 1.77 -1.70 -13.65
CA GLY A 74 1.10 -2.85 -14.23
C GLY A 74 0.26 -2.46 -15.43
N LYS A 75 0.03 -3.42 -16.33
CA LYS A 75 -0.72 -3.17 -17.57
C LYS A 75 -2.23 -3.02 -17.32
N GLU A 76 -2.79 -3.97 -16.58
CA GLU A 76 -4.23 -4.06 -16.25
C GLU A 76 -4.54 -3.86 -14.75
N GLY A 77 -3.48 -3.79 -13.94
CA GLY A 77 -3.55 -3.71 -12.48
C GLY A 77 -2.19 -4.04 -11.88
N ILE A 78 -2.04 -3.82 -10.58
CA ILE A 78 -0.81 -4.11 -9.85
C ILE A 78 -1.03 -5.29 -8.93
N LEU A 79 -0.11 -6.25 -8.94
CA LEU A 79 -0.06 -7.35 -7.98
C LEU A 79 1.26 -7.29 -7.22
N ARG A 80 1.19 -7.45 -5.90
CA ARG A 80 2.35 -7.50 -5.02
C ARG A 80 2.23 -8.56 -3.95
N THR A 81 3.39 -9.16 -3.65
CA THR A 81 3.59 -10.03 -2.50
C THR A 81 4.74 -9.46 -1.68
N PHE A 82 4.49 -9.22 -0.40
CA PHE A 82 5.52 -8.78 0.55
C PHE A 82 5.78 -9.86 1.59
N SER A 83 7.06 -10.14 1.83
CA SER A 83 7.50 -10.86 3.01
C SER A 83 7.66 -9.89 4.17
N LEU A 84 7.03 -10.23 5.30
CA LEU A 84 7.10 -9.46 6.54
C LEU A 84 7.86 -10.24 7.63
N GLU A 85 8.64 -11.25 7.24
CA GLU A 85 9.41 -12.11 8.16
C GLU A 85 10.40 -11.33 9.04
N GLU A 86 11.00 -10.28 8.49
CA GLU A 86 11.95 -9.42 9.21
C GLU A 86 11.27 -8.38 10.11
N LEU A 87 9.94 -8.29 10.07
CA LEU A 87 9.19 -7.34 10.90
C LEU A 87 8.75 -8.01 12.22
N PRO A 88 8.99 -7.35 13.36
CA PRO A 88 8.45 -7.79 14.65
C PRO A 88 6.92 -7.88 14.63
N ALA A 89 6.36 -8.64 15.58
CA ALA A 89 4.93 -8.62 15.83
C ALA A 89 4.46 -7.20 16.19
N GLY A 90 3.31 -6.80 15.64
CA GLY A 90 2.76 -5.47 15.82
C GLY A 90 1.83 -5.01 14.69
N THR A 91 1.42 -3.76 14.80
CA THR A 91 0.56 -3.09 13.81
C THR A 91 1.40 -2.23 12.87
N TYR A 92 1.11 -2.39 11.57
CA TYR A 92 1.74 -1.71 10.47
C TYR A 92 0.67 -1.20 9.51
N PHE A 93 1.08 -0.36 8.56
CA PHE A 93 0.16 0.24 7.61
C PHE A 93 0.68 0.14 6.18
N LEU A 94 -0.08 -0.53 5.32
CA LEU A 94 0.08 -0.46 3.87
C LEU A 94 -0.58 0.81 3.37
N GLN A 95 0.15 1.64 2.65
CA GLN A 95 -0.36 2.84 2.01
C GLN A 95 -0.19 2.73 0.50
N VAL A 96 -1.29 2.97 -0.22
CA VAL A 96 -1.31 3.00 -1.67
C VAL A 96 -1.71 4.40 -2.12
N GLU A 97 -0.93 4.97 -3.03
CA GLU A 97 -1.14 6.32 -3.54
C GLU A 97 -1.03 6.34 -5.06
N ASP A 98 -2.09 6.74 -5.75
CA ASP A 98 -2.08 6.97 -7.20
C ASP A 98 -2.07 8.48 -7.51
N SER A 99 -2.43 8.87 -8.73
CA SER A 99 -2.50 10.29 -9.12
C SER A 99 -3.67 11.05 -8.47
N VAL A 100 -4.68 10.35 -7.95
CA VAL A 100 -5.96 10.93 -7.52
C VAL A 100 -6.15 10.82 -6.01
N LYS A 101 -5.73 9.72 -5.39
CA LYS A 101 -6.03 9.44 -3.99
C LYS A 101 -4.92 8.66 -3.30
N LYS A 102 -5.07 8.60 -1.98
CA LYS A 102 -4.21 7.92 -1.04
C LYS A 102 -5.08 7.13 -0.07
N VAL A 103 -4.81 5.84 0.07
CA VAL A 103 -5.57 4.94 0.93
C VAL A 103 -4.61 4.16 1.82
N ARG A 104 -5.02 3.90 3.06
CA ARG A 104 -4.25 3.16 4.04
C ARG A 104 -5.03 1.97 4.55
N HIS A 105 -4.37 0.83 4.63
CA HIS A 105 -4.86 -0.44 5.14
C HIS A 105 -3.97 -0.90 6.29
N GLU A 106 -4.58 -1.52 7.29
CA GLU A 106 -3.84 -2.09 8.41
C GLU A 106 -3.23 -3.44 8.05
N ILE A 107 -2.01 -3.66 8.52
CA ILE A 107 -1.36 -4.97 8.57
C ILE A 107 -1.15 -5.32 10.05
N THR A 108 -1.66 -6.46 10.48
CA THR A 108 -1.35 -7.03 11.79
C THR A 108 -0.36 -8.18 11.61
N ILE A 109 0.76 -8.15 12.34
CA ILE A 109 1.76 -9.21 12.36
C ILE A 109 1.76 -9.83 13.75
N THR A 110 1.64 -11.15 13.82
CA THR A 110 1.86 -11.97 15.01
C THR A 110 3.20 -12.70 14.90
N ASP A 111 3.54 -13.54 15.88
CA ASP A 111 4.79 -14.30 15.83
C ASP A 111 4.84 -15.24 14.62
N ASP A 112 3.70 -15.80 14.21
CA ASP A 112 3.61 -16.82 13.16
C ASP A 112 2.97 -16.35 11.85
N THR A 113 2.15 -15.29 11.89
CA THR A 113 1.29 -14.93 10.74
C THR A 113 1.19 -13.42 10.53
N SER A 114 0.77 -13.02 9.34
CA SER A 114 0.36 -11.65 9.06
C SER A 114 -1.02 -11.58 8.40
N VAL A 115 -1.75 -10.51 8.69
CA VAL A 115 -3.09 -10.25 8.13
C VAL A 115 -3.11 -8.83 7.59
N LEU A 116 -3.42 -8.69 6.29
CA LEU A 116 -3.72 -7.41 5.65
C LEU A 116 -5.24 -7.19 5.64
N SER A 117 -5.71 -6.06 6.19
CA SER A 117 -7.12 -5.69 6.17
C SER A 117 -7.54 -5.27 4.76
N SER A 118 -8.59 -5.89 4.21
CA SER A 118 -9.24 -5.43 2.98
C SER A 118 -9.96 -4.09 3.17
N LYS A 119 -10.39 -3.76 4.39
CA LYS A 119 -11.02 -2.48 4.71
C LYS A 119 -9.95 -1.40 4.95
N ALA A 120 -10.13 -0.26 4.28
CA ALA A 120 -9.31 0.91 4.51
C ALA A 120 -9.55 1.51 5.90
N VAL A 121 -8.47 1.92 6.56
CA VAL A 121 -8.51 2.69 7.83
C VAL A 121 -8.54 4.20 7.58
N SER A 122 -8.08 4.65 6.40
CA SER A 122 -8.20 6.04 5.95
C SER A 122 -8.11 6.14 4.43
N SER A 123 -8.81 7.10 3.85
CA SER A 123 -8.79 7.44 2.43
C SER A 123 -8.84 8.96 2.26
N SER A 124 -8.02 9.51 1.37
CA SER A 124 -7.99 10.95 1.08
C SER A 124 -7.71 11.20 -0.39
N TYR A 125 -8.48 12.11 -0.99
CA TYR A 125 -8.26 12.58 -2.36
C TYR A 125 -7.20 13.68 -2.38
N LYS A 126 -6.35 13.66 -3.40
CA LYS A 126 -5.46 14.76 -3.71
C LYS A 126 -6.30 15.91 -4.25
N ALA A 127 -6.07 17.13 -3.76
CA ALA A 127 -6.72 18.30 -4.31
C ALA A 127 -6.33 18.42 -5.80
N ASN A 128 -7.32 18.51 -6.69
CA ASN A 128 -7.05 18.87 -8.08
C ASN A 128 -6.32 20.21 -8.09
N THR A 129 -5.11 20.25 -8.66
CA THR A 129 -4.38 21.50 -8.93
C THR A 129 -4.99 22.31 -10.09
N ILE A 130 -6.32 22.26 -10.27
CA ILE A 130 -7.09 23.12 -11.20
C ILE A 130 -7.86 24.18 -10.41
N ALA A 131 -7.27 24.69 -9.34
CA ALA A 131 -7.82 25.82 -8.59
C ALA A 131 -6.85 27.00 -8.61
N GLN A 132 -6.22 27.31 -9.75
CA GLN A 132 -5.57 28.60 -9.99
C GLN A 132 -5.68 28.99 -11.47
N ASN A 133 -6.84 29.51 -11.89
CA ASN A 133 -6.89 30.66 -12.80
C ASN A 133 -8.28 31.31 -13.02
N SER A 134 -9.24 31.20 -12.11
CA SER A 134 -10.41 32.10 -12.18
C SER A 134 -10.04 33.45 -11.57
N SER A 135 -9.26 34.25 -12.30
CA SER A 135 -9.24 35.71 -12.11
C SER A 135 -10.62 36.21 -12.51
N VAL A 136 -11.56 36.22 -11.57
CA VAL A 136 -12.84 36.90 -11.75
C VAL A 136 -12.62 38.35 -11.33
N ALA A 137 -12.30 39.19 -12.31
CA ALA A 137 -12.38 40.63 -12.13
C ALA A 137 -13.86 41.00 -11.97
N VAL A 138 -14.27 41.29 -10.74
CA VAL A 138 -15.54 41.98 -10.47
C VAL A 138 -15.40 43.40 -10.99
N ARG A 139 -16.26 43.78 -11.94
CA ARG A 139 -16.49 45.17 -12.36
C ARG A 139 -17.76 45.67 -11.71
#